data_AF-A0AA37GQZ9-F1
#
_entry.id   AF-A0AA37GQZ9-F1
#
_cell.length_a   1.000
_cell.length_b   1.000
_cell.length_c   1.000
_cell.angle_alpha   90.00
_cell.angle_beta   90.00
_cell.angle_gamma   90.00
#
_symmetry.space_group_name_H-M   'P 1'
#
loop_
_entity.id
_entity.type
_entity.pdbx_description
1 polymer ?
#
loop_
_entity_poly.entity_id
_entity_poly.type
_entity_poly.pdbx_seq_one_letter_code
_entity_poly.pdbx_strand_id
1 'polypeptide(L)'
;MRLLDTSTLQLSEFYEGKVPAYAILSHTWADGEVLFRDLEGDPSTKAGWAKVQSACRLARGQGHAWIWIDTCCIDKSSSSELSEAINSMFKWYRDAKICFAYLADVPYAEPGTSECAGALASSRWFTRGWTLQELLAPAVLDFYSSDWRRIDSRSVLGGVVGKITGIDAVYLCDGKPRLAEASVAERMSWASRRRTTRVEDLAYCLLGIFDVNMPLIYGEGTKAFKRLQETIIRENDDQSVFAWGDIIEGNTSIPNLSPRPLLAESPADFKNSGDVIPIWNPALETRIRIEHSGVTIITPLLREIPSKWIREHSFVFLAPLLCRRRSNLFNTIALCLRSTMLPNRSLGLNLENMSYYRVSDSLLTYPKTAWTPGKLCSAFVYFDAARRRHVVDGLDSHSGCAIRTLPKGYRTGPVYSQAWGRVEEMAVFPLTDRLVQSYGLTCPIVVRLEGPGGGALALVLQYQHQSLESDEQGRARFSQTLYWMLNRVVAVPPGSTIEDVAAVVRAESEEWPADYVRQISGAKRYNDAGSLLLADPFARSRLETFVRFRVGVSQEAVAHGGLLLVDVEDLEGGNVSLEVHHGGSFIPVIRPTNE
;
A
#
# COMPACT_ATOMS: atom_id res chain seq x y z
N MET A 1 -12.79 -34.04 -19.31
CA MET A 1 -12.43 -34.27 -17.89
C MET A 1 -12.85 -35.66 -17.48
N ARG A 2 -12.05 -36.39 -16.69
CA ARG A 2 -12.46 -37.67 -16.09
C ARG A 2 -12.87 -37.52 -14.63
N LEU A 3 -13.84 -38.31 -14.21
CA LEU A 3 -14.30 -38.40 -12.82
C LEU A 3 -14.26 -39.86 -12.38
N LEU A 4 -14.01 -40.07 -11.09
CA LEU A 4 -14.06 -41.35 -10.44
C LEU A 4 -15.47 -41.60 -9.89
N ASP A 5 -16.09 -42.70 -10.30
CA ASP A 5 -17.33 -43.16 -9.66
C ASP A 5 -16.99 -43.58 -8.23
N THR A 6 -17.62 -42.94 -7.26
CA THR A 6 -17.30 -43.18 -5.85
C THR A 6 -17.53 -44.64 -5.45
N SER A 7 -18.45 -45.36 -6.12
CA SER A 7 -18.99 -46.68 -5.75
C SER A 7 -18.26 -47.81 -6.42
N THR A 8 -18.03 -47.68 -7.72
CA THR A 8 -17.32 -48.70 -8.48
C THR A 8 -15.81 -48.44 -8.50
N LEU A 9 -15.36 -47.23 -8.14
CA LEU A 9 -13.97 -46.77 -8.29
C LEU A 9 -13.48 -46.85 -9.75
N GLN A 10 -14.39 -46.79 -10.71
CA GLN A 10 -14.07 -46.74 -12.14
C GLN A 10 -14.05 -45.31 -12.65
N LEU A 11 -13.11 -45.02 -13.55
CA LEU A 11 -13.02 -43.73 -14.22
C LEU A 11 -14.04 -43.65 -15.35
N SER A 12 -14.69 -42.50 -15.48
CA SER A 12 -15.55 -42.16 -16.62
C SER A 12 -15.17 -40.81 -17.19
N GLU A 13 -15.18 -40.70 -18.51
CA GLU A 13 -14.85 -39.48 -19.22
C GLU A 13 -16.10 -38.66 -19.56
N PHE A 14 -16.02 -37.36 -19.31
CA PHE A 14 -17.10 -36.41 -19.56
C PHE A 14 -16.59 -35.23 -20.39
N TYR A 15 -17.35 -34.89 -21.42
CA TYR A 15 -17.14 -33.74 -22.28
C TYR A 15 -17.84 -32.49 -21.72
N GLU A 16 -17.40 -31.32 -22.15
CA GLU A 16 -17.96 -30.04 -21.72
C GLU A 16 -19.48 -29.97 -21.97
N GLY A 17 -20.22 -29.40 -21.01
CA GLY A 17 -21.69 -29.37 -21.00
C GLY A 17 -22.37 -30.68 -20.56
N LYS A 18 -21.64 -31.77 -20.37
CA LYS A 18 -22.16 -33.07 -19.89
C LYS A 18 -21.53 -33.55 -18.58
N VAL A 19 -20.77 -32.69 -17.91
CA VAL A 19 -20.12 -33.00 -16.63
C VAL A 19 -21.19 -33.06 -15.53
N PRO A 20 -21.34 -34.19 -14.81
CA PRO A 20 -22.29 -34.31 -13.70
C PRO A 20 -21.84 -33.49 -12.50
N ALA A 21 -22.67 -33.33 -11.47
CA ALA A 21 -22.22 -32.77 -10.19
C ALA A 21 -21.19 -33.70 -9.52
N TYR A 22 -20.08 -33.15 -9.04
CA TYR A 22 -18.98 -33.90 -8.44
C TYR A 22 -18.41 -33.18 -7.20
N ALA A 23 -17.80 -33.97 -6.32
CA ALA A 23 -16.89 -33.49 -5.28
C ALA A 23 -15.45 -33.46 -5.81
N ILE A 24 -14.56 -32.69 -5.19
CA ILE A 24 -13.15 -32.64 -5.57
C ILE A 24 -12.23 -32.78 -4.36
N LEU A 25 -11.16 -33.57 -4.48
CA LEU A 25 -10.18 -33.76 -3.42
C LEU A 25 -8.97 -32.85 -3.63
N SER A 26 -8.74 -31.96 -2.66
CA SER A 26 -7.47 -31.24 -2.50
C SER A 26 -6.60 -31.97 -1.49
N HIS A 27 -5.35 -32.23 -1.83
CA HIS A 27 -4.44 -32.94 -0.94
C HIS A 27 -2.97 -32.69 -1.31
N THR A 28 -2.08 -33.14 -0.44
CA THR A 28 -0.64 -33.11 -0.70
C THR A 28 -0.14 -34.51 -1.04
N TRP A 29 0.58 -34.65 -2.14
CA TRP A 29 1.10 -35.95 -2.58
C TRP A 29 2.07 -36.53 -1.55
N ALA A 30 2.01 -37.85 -1.37
CA ALA A 30 2.92 -38.63 -0.53
C ALA A 30 3.47 -39.84 -1.31
N ASP A 31 4.33 -40.63 -0.70
CA ASP A 31 4.82 -41.85 -1.34
C ASP A 31 3.68 -42.87 -1.49
N GLY A 32 3.62 -43.53 -2.65
CA GLY A 32 2.58 -44.51 -2.95
C GLY A 32 1.22 -43.89 -3.31
N GLU A 33 1.19 -42.75 -4.00
CA GLU A 33 -0.03 -42.26 -4.63
C GLU A 33 -0.60 -43.23 -5.66
N VAL A 34 -1.93 -43.25 -5.75
CA VAL A 34 -2.66 -43.95 -6.83
C VAL A 34 -2.67 -43.05 -8.05
N LEU A 35 -2.14 -43.55 -9.15
CA LEU A 35 -2.06 -42.90 -10.44
C LEU A 35 -3.17 -43.41 -11.37
N PHE A 36 -3.37 -42.73 -12.49
CA PHE A 36 -4.36 -43.08 -13.51
C PHE A 36 -4.30 -44.58 -13.89
N ARG A 37 -3.11 -45.08 -14.23
CA ARG A 37 -2.89 -46.49 -14.63
C ARG A 37 -3.16 -47.51 -13.52
N ASP A 38 -3.08 -47.09 -12.25
CA ASP A 38 -3.36 -47.99 -11.13
C ASP A 38 -4.86 -48.28 -10.97
N LEU A 39 -5.73 -47.48 -11.60
CA LEU A 39 -7.18 -47.69 -11.65
C LEU A 39 -7.64 -48.55 -12.82
N GLU A 40 -6.76 -48.86 -13.77
CA GLU A 40 -7.07 -49.72 -14.92
C GLU A 40 -6.89 -51.23 -14.61
N GLY A 41 -6.41 -51.56 -13.41
CA GLY A 41 -6.14 -52.92 -12.95
C GLY A 41 -6.79 -53.29 -11.61
N ASP A 42 -6.31 -54.35 -10.98
CA ASP A 42 -6.80 -54.83 -9.69
C ASP A 42 -6.56 -53.80 -8.56
N PRO A 43 -7.35 -53.85 -7.46
CA PRO A 43 -7.20 -52.94 -6.32
C PRO A 43 -5.75 -52.84 -5.84
N SER A 44 -5.25 -51.60 -5.78
CA SER A 44 -3.85 -51.34 -5.48
C SER A 44 -3.52 -51.60 -4.00
N THR A 45 -2.34 -52.17 -3.71
CA THR A 45 -1.80 -52.30 -2.35
C THR A 45 -1.13 -51.02 -1.83
N LYS A 46 -1.09 -49.97 -2.66
CA LYS A 46 -0.45 -48.69 -2.33
C LYS A 46 -1.18 -48.00 -1.17
N ALA A 47 -0.43 -47.31 -0.31
CA ALA A 47 -0.98 -46.53 0.81
C ALA A 47 -1.99 -45.47 0.34
N GLY A 48 -1.78 -44.87 -0.84
CA GLY A 48 -2.71 -43.93 -1.46
C GLY A 48 -4.08 -44.53 -1.78
N TRP A 49 -4.22 -45.86 -1.85
CA TRP A 49 -5.49 -46.53 -2.11
C TRP A 49 -6.51 -46.27 -1.00
N ALA A 50 -6.08 -46.37 0.27
CA ALA A 50 -6.93 -46.08 1.42
C ALA A 50 -7.41 -44.61 1.42
N LYS A 51 -6.57 -43.69 0.94
CA LYS A 51 -6.92 -42.27 0.78
C LYS A 51 -8.00 -42.07 -0.28
N VAL A 52 -7.86 -42.70 -1.45
CA VAL A 52 -8.88 -42.69 -2.52
C VAL A 52 -10.20 -43.28 -2.03
N GLN A 53 -10.17 -44.43 -1.37
CA GLN A 53 -11.36 -45.08 -0.82
C GLN A 53 -12.06 -44.20 0.22
N SER A 54 -11.31 -43.54 1.10
CA SER A 54 -11.85 -42.66 2.13
C SER A 54 -12.47 -41.40 1.52
N ALA A 55 -11.81 -40.80 0.53
CA ALA A 55 -12.36 -39.68 -0.23
C ALA A 55 -13.67 -40.05 -0.94
N CYS A 56 -13.73 -41.22 -1.57
CA CYS A 56 -14.96 -41.72 -2.22
C CYS A 56 -16.08 -41.99 -1.22
N ARG A 57 -15.74 -42.57 -0.05
CA ARG A 57 -16.71 -42.80 1.03
C ARG A 57 -17.29 -41.49 1.55
N LEU A 58 -16.43 -40.49 1.75
CA LEU A 58 -16.85 -39.15 2.17
C LEU A 58 -17.75 -38.48 1.13
N ALA A 59 -17.35 -38.49 -0.15
CA ALA A 59 -18.14 -37.95 -1.25
C ALA A 59 -19.53 -38.59 -1.33
N ARG A 60 -19.61 -39.94 -1.28
CA ARG A 60 -20.89 -40.65 -1.26
C ARG A 60 -21.72 -40.28 -0.03
N GLY A 61 -21.10 -40.21 1.15
CA GLY A 61 -21.76 -39.84 2.40
C GLY A 61 -22.42 -38.46 2.34
N GLN A 62 -21.92 -37.57 1.46
CA GLN A 62 -22.48 -36.25 1.19
C GLN A 62 -23.34 -36.18 -0.08
N GLY A 63 -23.68 -37.32 -0.68
CA GLY A 63 -24.58 -37.39 -1.84
C GLY A 63 -23.92 -37.13 -3.19
N HIS A 64 -22.59 -37.17 -3.28
CA HIS A 64 -21.86 -37.01 -4.55
C HIS A 64 -21.49 -38.37 -5.12
N ALA A 65 -22.08 -38.73 -6.27
CA ALA A 65 -21.76 -39.98 -6.98
C ALA A 65 -20.36 -39.96 -7.61
N TRP A 66 -19.86 -38.77 -7.95
CA TRP A 66 -18.61 -38.56 -8.67
C TRP A 66 -17.63 -37.74 -7.83
N ILE A 67 -16.35 -38.11 -7.91
CA ILE A 67 -15.26 -37.33 -7.31
C ILE A 67 -14.13 -37.13 -8.32
N TRP A 68 -13.50 -35.95 -8.30
CA TRP A 68 -12.26 -35.69 -9.02
C TRP A 68 -11.06 -35.72 -8.07
N ILE A 69 -10.00 -36.41 -8.47
CA ILE A 69 -8.74 -36.51 -7.75
C ILE A 69 -7.59 -36.39 -8.76
N ASP A 70 -6.76 -35.36 -8.64
CA ASP A 70 -5.71 -35.01 -9.60
C ASP A 70 -4.75 -36.15 -9.91
N THR A 71 -4.36 -36.95 -8.90
CA THR A 71 -3.40 -38.05 -9.04
C THR A 71 -3.87 -39.13 -10.00
N CYS A 72 -5.16 -39.45 -10.01
CA CYS A 72 -5.71 -40.58 -10.75
C CYS A 72 -6.75 -40.22 -11.83
N CYS A 73 -7.32 -39.00 -11.83
CA CYS A 73 -8.23 -38.54 -12.88
C CYS A 73 -7.51 -37.91 -14.09
N ILE A 74 -6.21 -37.59 -13.95
CA ILE A 74 -5.37 -37.06 -15.04
C ILE A 74 -4.34 -38.12 -15.45
N ASP A 75 -4.31 -38.47 -16.73
CA ASP A 75 -3.21 -39.23 -17.32
C ASP A 75 -2.01 -38.30 -17.56
N LYS A 76 -1.09 -38.31 -16.61
CA LYS A 76 0.14 -37.49 -16.64
C LYS A 76 1.15 -38.00 -17.67
N SER A 77 0.93 -39.18 -18.27
CA SER A 77 1.78 -39.68 -19.37
C SER A 77 1.42 -39.05 -20.71
N SER A 78 0.22 -38.48 -20.83
CA SER A 78 -0.23 -37.68 -21.98
C SER A 78 0.10 -36.21 -21.76
N SER A 79 1.05 -35.66 -22.52
CA SER A 79 1.46 -34.26 -22.40
C SER A 79 0.36 -33.27 -22.82
N SER A 80 -0.47 -33.64 -23.81
CA SER A 80 -1.62 -32.85 -24.24
C SER A 80 -2.67 -32.77 -23.14
N GLU A 81 -3.00 -33.91 -22.52
CA GLU A 81 -3.96 -33.95 -21.43
C GLU A 81 -3.45 -33.22 -20.19
N LEU A 82 -2.17 -33.41 -19.81
CA LEU A 82 -1.58 -32.69 -18.70
C LEU A 82 -1.64 -31.17 -18.91
N SER A 83 -1.39 -30.71 -20.15
CA SER A 83 -1.49 -29.31 -20.52
C SER A 83 -2.92 -28.78 -20.44
N GLU A 84 -3.91 -29.53 -20.95
CA GLU A 84 -5.32 -29.19 -20.83
C GLU A 84 -5.77 -29.14 -19.36
N ALA A 85 -5.34 -30.13 -18.57
CA ALA A 85 -5.69 -30.27 -17.17
C ALA A 85 -5.18 -29.11 -16.32
N ILE A 86 -3.91 -28.74 -16.46
CA ILE A 86 -3.33 -27.61 -15.71
C ILE A 86 -4.01 -26.29 -16.08
N ASN A 87 -4.30 -26.06 -17.37
CA ASN A 87 -5.03 -24.86 -17.80
C ASN A 87 -6.50 -24.86 -17.36
N SER A 88 -7.07 -26.01 -17.03
CA SER A 88 -8.46 -26.17 -16.60
C SER A 88 -8.65 -26.36 -15.09
N MET A 89 -7.57 -26.57 -14.33
CA MET A 89 -7.65 -27.07 -12.96
C MET A 89 -8.42 -26.12 -12.04
N PHE A 90 -8.16 -24.82 -12.13
CA PHE A 90 -8.90 -23.82 -11.37
C PHE A 90 -10.40 -23.86 -11.66
N LYS A 91 -10.77 -23.99 -12.95
CA LYS A 91 -12.17 -24.15 -13.36
C LYS A 91 -12.78 -25.42 -12.75
N TRP A 92 -12.06 -26.53 -12.73
CA TRP A 92 -12.55 -27.78 -12.14
C TRP A 92 -12.72 -27.68 -10.61
N TYR A 93 -11.85 -26.97 -9.90
CA TYR A 93 -12.05 -26.70 -8.47
C TYR A 93 -13.23 -25.76 -8.21
N ARG A 94 -13.39 -24.72 -9.03
CA ARG A 94 -14.49 -23.76 -8.91
C ARG A 94 -15.85 -24.39 -9.19
N ASP A 95 -15.94 -25.26 -10.20
CA ASP A 95 -17.20 -25.84 -10.65
C ASP A 95 -17.62 -27.08 -9.83
N ALA A 96 -16.73 -27.60 -8.96
CA ALA A 96 -17.04 -28.66 -8.02
C ALA A 96 -18.09 -28.22 -6.99
N LYS A 97 -18.92 -29.15 -6.52
CA LYS A 97 -19.94 -28.86 -5.49
C LYS A 97 -19.35 -28.64 -4.11
N ILE A 98 -18.27 -29.35 -3.82
CA ILE A 98 -17.50 -29.23 -2.58
C ILE A 98 -16.06 -29.66 -2.83
N CYS A 99 -15.13 -28.94 -2.22
CA CYS A 99 -13.74 -29.35 -2.12
C CYS A 99 -13.46 -29.91 -0.73
N PHE A 100 -12.92 -31.13 -0.68
CA PHE A 100 -12.40 -31.73 0.53
C PHE A 100 -10.89 -31.46 0.59
N ALA A 101 -10.46 -30.57 1.47
CA ALA A 101 -9.04 -30.32 1.73
C ALA A 101 -8.54 -31.30 2.80
N TYR A 102 -7.92 -32.40 2.35
CA TYR A 102 -7.38 -33.44 3.22
C TYR A 102 -5.95 -33.10 3.68
N LEU A 103 -5.80 -32.93 5.00
CA LEU A 103 -4.56 -32.54 5.67
C LEU A 103 -3.93 -33.77 6.34
N ALA A 104 -3.15 -34.52 5.55
CA ALA A 104 -2.54 -35.77 6.00
C ALA A 104 -1.61 -35.65 7.23
N ASP A 105 -1.11 -34.45 7.51
CA ASP A 105 -0.18 -34.14 8.61
C ASP A 105 -0.83 -33.40 9.79
N VAL A 106 -2.16 -33.24 9.78
CA VAL A 106 -2.89 -32.52 10.84
C VAL A 106 -3.76 -33.51 11.63
N PRO A 107 -3.43 -33.80 12.90
CA PRO A 107 -4.32 -34.54 13.77
C PRO A 107 -5.59 -33.73 14.05
N TYR A 108 -6.71 -34.40 14.32
CA TYR A 108 -7.93 -33.70 14.70
C TYR A 108 -7.75 -33.01 16.07
N ALA A 109 -8.11 -31.73 16.11
CA ALA A 109 -8.29 -30.95 17.33
C ALA A 109 -9.55 -30.10 17.18
N GLU A 110 -10.20 -29.79 18.29
CA GLU A 110 -11.47 -29.05 18.27
C GLU A 110 -11.30 -27.65 17.63
N PRO A 111 -12.17 -27.25 16.68
CA PRO A 111 -12.11 -25.94 16.04
C PRO A 111 -12.14 -24.78 17.05
N GLY A 112 -11.42 -23.72 16.75
CA GLY A 112 -11.33 -22.53 17.62
C GLY A 112 -10.34 -22.67 18.79
N THR A 113 -9.75 -23.84 19.01
CA THR A 113 -8.67 -24.02 19.99
C THR A 113 -7.31 -23.56 19.46
N SER A 114 -6.40 -23.20 20.36
CA SER A 114 -5.01 -22.88 20.00
C SER A 114 -4.26 -24.09 19.43
N GLU A 115 -4.62 -25.30 19.84
CA GLU A 115 -4.07 -26.55 19.32
C GLU A 115 -4.44 -26.74 17.85
N CYS A 116 -5.72 -26.60 17.51
CA CYS A 116 -6.19 -26.65 16.12
C CYS A 116 -5.49 -25.60 15.24
N ALA A 117 -5.41 -24.36 15.73
CA ALA A 117 -4.73 -23.29 15.00
C ALA A 117 -3.24 -23.58 14.77
N GLY A 118 -2.54 -24.12 15.77
CA GLY A 118 -1.13 -24.51 15.68
C GLY A 118 -0.90 -25.68 14.72
N ALA A 119 -1.78 -26.69 14.75
CA ALA A 119 -1.71 -27.83 13.84
C ALA A 119 -1.95 -27.40 12.38
N LEU A 120 -2.95 -26.56 12.13
CA LEU A 120 -3.21 -25.98 10.80
C LEU A 120 -2.02 -25.14 10.30
N ALA A 121 -1.46 -24.28 11.14
CA ALA A 121 -0.33 -23.43 10.78
C ALA A 121 0.93 -24.21 10.41
N SER A 122 1.07 -25.43 10.96
CA SER A 122 2.20 -26.31 10.69
C SER A 122 1.98 -27.24 9.49
N SER A 123 0.78 -27.26 8.91
CA SER A 123 0.47 -28.16 7.80
C SER A 123 1.22 -27.78 6.53
N ARG A 124 1.85 -28.77 5.92
CA ARG A 124 2.52 -28.66 4.62
C ARG A 124 1.54 -28.22 3.52
N TRP A 125 0.24 -28.46 3.67
CA TRP A 125 -0.78 -28.08 2.70
C TRP A 125 -0.77 -26.58 2.40
N PHE A 126 -0.58 -25.71 3.41
CA PHE A 126 -0.52 -24.26 3.19
C PHE A 126 0.79 -23.77 2.54
N THR A 127 1.80 -24.64 2.43
CA THR A 127 3.09 -24.30 1.83
C THR A 127 3.26 -24.84 0.41
N ARG A 128 2.34 -25.66 -0.11
CA ARG A 128 2.41 -26.17 -1.48
C ARG A 128 1.87 -25.15 -2.47
N GLY A 129 2.48 -25.02 -3.64
CA GLY A 129 2.05 -24.07 -4.68
C GLY A 129 0.63 -24.36 -5.19
N TRP A 130 0.38 -25.58 -5.63
CA TRP A 130 -0.90 -26.01 -6.22
C TRP A 130 -2.10 -25.84 -5.28
N THR A 131 -1.94 -26.06 -3.98
CA THR A 131 -3.04 -25.92 -3.01
C THR A 131 -3.55 -24.48 -2.85
N LEU A 132 -2.88 -23.47 -3.43
CA LEU A 132 -3.37 -22.09 -3.41
C LEU A 132 -4.64 -21.93 -4.25
N GLN A 133 -4.65 -22.45 -5.48
CA GLN A 133 -5.86 -22.44 -6.29
C GLN A 133 -6.93 -23.37 -5.72
N GLU A 134 -6.53 -24.46 -5.08
CA GLU A 134 -7.45 -25.38 -4.39
C GLU A 134 -8.11 -24.72 -3.18
N LEU A 135 -7.42 -23.79 -2.51
CA LEU A 135 -7.97 -22.98 -1.44
C LEU A 135 -8.96 -21.92 -1.96
N LEU A 136 -8.66 -21.30 -3.10
CA LEU A 136 -9.31 -20.08 -3.58
C LEU A 136 -10.44 -20.31 -4.58
N ALA A 137 -10.33 -21.33 -5.41
CA ALA A 137 -11.26 -21.59 -6.51
C ALA A 137 -12.62 -22.15 -6.06
N PRO A 138 -12.70 -23.13 -5.14
CA PRO A 138 -13.97 -23.74 -4.76
C PRO A 138 -14.92 -22.75 -4.08
N ALA A 139 -16.21 -22.86 -4.41
CA ALA A 139 -17.25 -22.09 -3.72
C ALA A 139 -17.51 -22.58 -2.29
N VAL A 140 -17.29 -23.88 -2.04
CA VAL A 140 -17.41 -24.53 -0.73
C VAL A 140 -16.19 -25.40 -0.53
N LEU A 141 -15.51 -25.22 0.60
CA LEU A 141 -14.33 -26.00 0.99
C LEU A 141 -14.41 -26.36 2.47
N ASP A 142 -14.23 -27.65 2.76
CA ASP A 142 -14.12 -28.19 4.12
C ASP A 142 -12.74 -28.79 4.33
N PHE A 143 -12.13 -28.51 5.49
CA PHE A 143 -10.87 -29.11 5.90
C PHE A 143 -11.10 -30.42 6.67
N TYR A 144 -10.29 -31.42 6.37
CA TYR A 144 -10.31 -32.74 7.03
C TYR A 144 -8.94 -33.08 7.59
N SER A 145 -8.91 -33.60 8.82
CA SER A 145 -7.69 -34.09 9.48
C SER A 145 -7.18 -35.40 8.87
N SER A 146 -6.02 -35.86 9.34
CA SER A 146 -5.37 -37.09 8.91
C SER A 146 -6.19 -38.37 9.14
N ASP A 147 -7.18 -38.33 10.05
CA ASP A 147 -8.15 -39.40 10.32
C ASP A 147 -9.52 -39.17 9.65
N TRP A 148 -9.60 -38.27 8.66
CA TRP A 148 -10.81 -37.94 7.90
C TRP A 148 -11.96 -37.35 8.73
N ARG A 149 -11.67 -36.77 9.90
CA ARG A 149 -12.64 -35.99 10.65
C ARG A 149 -12.69 -34.57 10.08
N ARG A 150 -13.91 -34.07 9.86
CA ARG A 150 -14.12 -32.67 9.46
C ARG A 150 -13.60 -31.77 10.57
N ILE A 151 -12.65 -30.90 10.25
CA ILE A 151 -12.18 -29.85 11.14
C ILE A 151 -13.24 -28.75 11.10
N ASP A 152 -13.31 -27.97 10.01
CA ASP A 152 -14.45 -27.10 9.72
C ASP A 152 -14.38 -26.57 8.26
N SER A 153 -15.31 -25.69 7.90
CA SER A 153 -15.31 -24.99 6.62
C SER A 153 -14.23 -23.91 6.53
N ARG A 154 -13.84 -23.58 5.30
CA ARG A 154 -12.95 -22.44 5.02
C ARG A 154 -13.50 -21.12 5.52
N SER A 155 -14.81 -20.91 5.40
CA SER A 155 -15.48 -19.69 5.87
C SER A 155 -15.39 -19.54 7.40
N VAL A 156 -15.59 -20.62 8.16
CA VAL A 156 -15.47 -20.61 9.63
C VAL A 156 -14.00 -20.43 10.05
N LEU A 157 -13.07 -21.12 9.39
CA LEU A 157 -11.64 -21.03 9.69
C LEU A 157 -10.94 -19.81 9.06
N GLY A 158 -11.67 -18.92 8.39
CA GLY A 158 -11.12 -17.83 7.59
C GLY A 158 -10.13 -16.94 8.35
N GLY A 159 -10.37 -16.66 9.62
CA GLY A 159 -9.44 -15.88 10.46
C GLY A 159 -8.11 -16.59 10.73
N VAL A 160 -8.13 -17.92 10.92
CA VAL A 160 -6.91 -18.72 11.13
C VAL A 160 -6.18 -18.90 9.80
N VAL A 161 -6.89 -19.28 8.75
CA VAL A 161 -6.34 -19.46 7.40
C VAL A 161 -5.75 -18.16 6.88
N GLY A 162 -6.41 -17.02 7.11
CA GLY A 162 -5.90 -15.71 6.71
C GLY A 162 -4.59 -15.34 7.42
N LYS A 163 -4.43 -15.68 8.71
CA LYS A 163 -3.16 -15.49 9.43
C LYS A 163 -2.03 -16.36 8.87
N ILE A 164 -2.34 -17.61 8.48
CA ILE A 164 -1.35 -18.55 7.92
C ILE A 164 -0.91 -18.10 6.53
N THR A 165 -1.86 -17.69 5.70
CA THR A 165 -1.65 -17.47 4.26
C THR A 165 -1.38 -16.02 3.89
N GLY A 166 -1.75 -15.05 4.74
CA GLY A 166 -1.77 -13.63 4.42
C GLY A 166 -2.93 -13.22 3.52
N ILE A 167 -3.91 -14.11 3.28
CA ILE A 167 -5.09 -13.84 2.45
C ILE A 167 -6.18 -13.23 3.34
N ASP A 168 -6.72 -12.08 2.94
CA ASP A 168 -7.82 -11.44 3.66
C ASP A 168 -9.07 -12.33 3.68
N ALA A 169 -9.79 -12.31 4.80
CA ALA A 169 -11.00 -13.11 4.99
C ALA A 169 -12.05 -12.88 3.90
N VAL A 170 -12.10 -11.68 3.29
CA VAL A 170 -13.00 -11.36 2.18
C VAL A 170 -12.84 -12.30 0.98
N TYR A 171 -11.65 -12.89 0.78
CA TYR A 171 -11.36 -13.85 -0.30
C TYR A 171 -11.52 -15.32 0.13
N LEU A 172 -11.77 -15.58 1.42
CA LEU A 172 -11.93 -16.92 2.00
C LEU A 172 -13.40 -17.26 2.31
N CYS A 173 -14.33 -16.33 2.08
CA CYS A 173 -15.77 -16.54 2.21
C CYS A 173 -16.32 -17.54 1.19
N ASP A 174 -17.35 -18.29 1.58
CA ASP A 174 -18.05 -19.19 0.66
C ASP A 174 -18.77 -18.42 -0.46
N GLY A 175 -18.96 -19.09 -1.60
CA GLY A 175 -19.57 -18.53 -2.79
C GLY A 175 -18.57 -18.23 -3.91
N LYS A 176 -18.96 -17.37 -4.86
CA LYS A 176 -18.14 -17.11 -6.05
C LYS A 176 -16.81 -16.44 -5.66
N PRO A 177 -15.66 -16.95 -6.12
CA PRO A 177 -14.36 -16.34 -5.84
C PRO A 177 -14.29 -14.88 -6.30
N ARG A 178 -13.78 -14.01 -5.42
CA ARG A 178 -13.65 -12.56 -5.65
C ARG A 178 -12.22 -12.16 -6.07
N LEU A 179 -11.48 -13.07 -6.70
CA LEU A 179 -10.05 -12.87 -6.98
C LEU A 179 -9.77 -11.69 -7.91
N ALA A 180 -10.72 -11.34 -8.79
CA ALA A 180 -10.59 -10.20 -9.70
C ALA A 180 -10.60 -8.84 -8.98
N GLU A 181 -11.02 -8.79 -7.70
CA GLU A 181 -10.98 -7.58 -6.88
C GLU A 181 -9.60 -7.34 -6.25
N ALA A 182 -8.78 -8.39 -6.17
CA ALA A 182 -7.41 -8.31 -5.69
C ALA A 182 -6.46 -7.84 -6.80
N SER A 183 -5.50 -7.00 -6.42
CA SER A 183 -4.45 -6.57 -7.34
C SER A 183 -3.57 -7.74 -7.79
N VAL A 184 -2.80 -7.55 -8.86
CA VAL A 184 -1.78 -8.52 -9.28
C VAL A 184 -0.75 -8.74 -8.16
N ALA A 185 -0.30 -7.67 -7.51
CA ALA A 185 0.64 -7.76 -6.39
C ALA A 185 0.08 -8.55 -5.19
N GLU A 186 -1.18 -8.30 -4.83
CA GLU A 186 -1.85 -8.99 -3.73
C GLU A 186 -1.96 -10.49 -4.03
N ARG A 187 -2.40 -10.84 -5.24
CA ARG A 187 -2.47 -12.24 -5.71
C ARG A 187 -1.10 -12.94 -5.73
N MET A 188 -0.05 -12.25 -6.19
CA MET A 188 1.32 -12.77 -6.15
C MET A 188 1.79 -13.00 -4.70
N SER A 189 1.43 -12.11 -3.77
CA SER A 189 1.84 -12.22 -2.36
C SER A 189 1.31 -13.49 -1.70
N TRP A 190 0.13 -13.98 -2.09
CA TRP A 190 -0.49 -15.21 -1.57
C TRP A 190 0.32 -16.47 -1.92
N ALA A 191 1.14 -16.39 -2.97
CA ALA A 191 2.06 -17.44 -3.39
C ALA A 191 3.48 -17.27 -2.83
N SER A 192 3.81 -16.14 -2.20
CA SER A 192 5.18 -15.78 -1.80
C SER A 192 5.87 -16.77 -0.86
N ARG A 193 5.12 -17.49 -0.03
CA ARG A 193 5.64 -18.47 0.94
C ARG A 193 5.47 -19.92 0.50
N ARG A 194 4.96 -20.14 -0.71
CA ARG A 194 4.65 -21.46 -1.25
C ARG A 194 5.81 -22.02 -2.07
N ARG A 195 5.88 -23.35 -2.12
CA ARG A 195 6.94 -24.11 -2.78
C ARG A 195 6.35 -25.15 -3.72
N THR A 196 7.05 -25.39 -4.81
CA THR A 196 6.73 -26.43 -5.78
C THR A 196 7.91 -27.38 -5.95
N THR A 197 7.63 -28.56 -6.48
CA THR A 197 8.67 -29.57 -6.72
C THR A 197 9.43 -29.25 -8.01
N ARG A 198 8.72 -28.91 -9.09
CA ARG A 198 9.31 -28.36 -10.32
C ARG A 198 9.33 -26.85 -10.24
N VAL A 199 10.39 -26.23 -10.76
CA VAL A 199 10.55 -24.78 -10.70
C VAL A 199 9.50 -24.06 -11.56
N GLU A 200 9.11 -24.65 -12.68
CA GLU A 200 8.10 -24.10 -13.60
C GLU A 200 6.70 -24.08 -12.97
N ASP A 201 6.42 -25.03 -12.07
CA ASP A 201 5.13 -25.09 -11.38
C ASP A 201 4.89 -23.86 -10.49
N LEU A 202 5.92 -23.10 -10.09
CA LEU A 202 5.75 -21.80 -9.43
C LEU A 202 4.92 -20.85 -10.28
N ALA A 203 5.02 -20.95 -11.61
CA ALA A 203 4.21 -20.19 -12.55
C ALA A 203 2.89 -20.90 -12.85
N TYR A 204 2.95 -22.20 -13.19
CA TYR A 204 1.78 -22.92 -13.68
C TYR A 204 0.67 -23.08 -12.62
N CYS A 205 1.03 -23.14 -11.34
CA CYS A 205 0.04 -23.20 -10.26
C CYS A 205 -0.77 -21.89 -10.08
N LEU A 206 -0.37 -20.80 -10.74
CA LEU A 206 -1.00 -19.48 -10.64
C LEU A 206 -1.89 -19.12 -11.83
N LEU A 207 -1.90 -19.93 -12.91
CA LEU A 207 -2.63 -19.62 -14.15
C LEU A 207 -4.09 -19.25 -13.90
N GLY A 208 -4.83 -20.08 -13.17
CA GLY A 208 -6.23 -19.81 -12.88
C GLY A 208 -6.49 -18.73 -11.83
N ILE A 209 -5.49 -18.39 -10.99
CA ILE A 209 -5.59 -17.26 -10.06
C ILE A 209 -5.53 -15.93 -10.84
N PHE A 210 -4.76 -15.92 -11.93
CA PHE A 210 -4.65 -14.78 -12.82
C PHE A 210 -5.62 -14.81 -14.00
N ASP A 211 -6.36 -15.91 -14.17
CA ASP A 211 -7.28 -16.16 -15.29
C ASP A 211 -6.59 -16.07 -16.67
N VAL A 212 -5.40 -16.66 -16.77
CA VAL A 212 -4.58 -16.67 -17.99
C VAL A 212 -4.32 -18.09 -18.48
N ASN A 213 -4.07 -18.23 -19.79
CA ASN A 213 -3.63 -19.49 -20.38
C ASN A 213 -2.28 -19.33 -21.08
N MET A 214 -1.41 -20.34 -20.94
CA MET A 214 -0.12 -20.37 -21.64
C MET A 214 0.39 -21.79 -21.85
N PRO A 215 1.22 -22.05 -22.88
CA PRO A 215 1.83 -23.35 -23.10
C PRO A 215 2.73 -23.80 -21.94
N LEU A 216 2.63 -25.06 -21.54
CA LEU A 216 3.50 -25.66 -20.52
C LEU A 216 4.79 -26.18 -21.17
N ILE A 217 5.93 -25.64 -20.75
CA ILE A 217 7.26 -25.99 -21.26
C ILE A 217 8.14 -26.40 -20.08
N TYR A 218 7.98 -27.64 -19.62
CA TYR A 218 8.87 -28.19 -18.60
C TYR A 218 10.31 -28.28 -19.10
N GLY A 219 11.26 -27.78 -18.31
CA GLY A 219 12.67 -27.61 -18.69
C GLY A 219 13.06 -26.17 -19.01
N GLU A 220 12.11 -25.22 -19.06
CA GLU A 220 12.41 -23.80 -19.28
C GLU A 220 12.92 -23.07 -18.02
N GLY A 221 12.81 -23.70 -16.85
CA GLY A 221 13.30 -23.15 -15.59
C GLY A 221 12.50 -21.94 -15.11
N THR A 222 13.19 -20.96 -14.53
CA THR A 222 12.59 -19.71 -14.02
C THR A 222 11.97 -18.83 -15.10
N LYS A 223 12.26 -19.10 -16.39
CA LYS A 223 11.62 -18.40 -17.53
C LYS A 223 10.10 -18.56 -17.54
N ALA A 224 9.57 -19.67 -16.99
CA ALA A 224 8.14 -19.89 -16.85
C ALA A 224 7.45 -18.75 -16.07
N PHE A 225 8.06 -18.28 -14.98
CA PHE A 225 7.49 -17.21 -14.16
C PHE A 225 7.58 -15.84 -14.83
N LYS A 226 8.63 -15.59 -15.60
CA LYS A 226 8.70 -14.39 -16.46
C LYS A 226 7.58 -14.41 -17.51
N ARG A 227 7.38 -15.54 -18.19
CA ARG A 227 6.29 -15.70 -19.18
C ARG A 227 4.91 -15.52 -18.54
N LEU A 228 4.70 -15.99 -17.32
CA LEU A 228 3.47 -15.74 -16.58
C LEU A 228 3.21 -14.23 -16.41
N GLN A 229 4.20 -13.48 -15.93
CA GLN A 229 4.08 -12.03 -15.78
C GLN A 229 3.83 -11.34 -17.13
N GLU A 230 4.48 -11.78 -18.19
CA GLU A 230 4.23 -11.27 -19.55
C GLU A 230 2.80 -11.55 -20.02
N THR A 231 2.26 -12.75 -19.77
CA THR A 231 0.87 -13.08 -20.12
C THR A 231 -0.11 -12.24 -19.30
N ILE A 232 0.13 -12.07 -18.00
CA ILE A 232 -0.69 -11.20 -17.13
C ILE A 232 -0.73 -9.79 -17.69
N ILE A 233 0.42 -9.21 -18.04
CA ILE A 233 0.51 -7.85 -18.58
C ILE A 233 -0.22 -7.71 -19.93
N ARG A 234 -0.25 -8.76 -20.77
CA ARG A 234 -0.97 -8.70 -22.06
C ARG A 234 -2.49 -8.65 -21.89
N GLU A 235 -3.00 -9.19 -20.78
CA GLU A 235 -4.44 -9.32 -20.51
C GLU A 235 -4.93 -8.35 -19.41
N ASN A 236 -4.02 -7.68 -18.70
CA ASN A 236 -4.32 -6.84 -17.54
C ASN A 236 -3.38 -5.62 -17.44
N ASP A 237 -3.98 -4.43 -17.27
CA ASP A 237 -3.27 -3.14 -17.15
C ASP A 237 -2.87 -2.77 -15.70
N ASP A 238 -3.01 -3.69 -14.74
CA ASP A 238 -2.66 -3.47 -13.34
C ASP A 238 -1.14 -3.35 -13.13
N GLN A 239 -0.68 -2.11 -12.94
CA GLN A 239 0.73 -1.76 -12.72
C GLN A 239 1.31 -2.32 -11.41
N SER A 240 0.49 -2.88 -10.51
CA SER A 240 0.98 -3.57 -9.32
C SER A 240 1.83 -4.80 -9.63
N VAL A 241 1.81 -5.33 -10.87
CA VAL A 241 2.77 -6.34 -11.34
C VAL A 241 4.24 -5.93 -11.16
N PHE A 242 4.54 -4.62 -11.13
CA PHE A 242 5.90 -4.11 -10.89
C PHE A 242 6.19 -3.79 -9.41
N ALA A 243 5.19 -3.89 -8.53
CA ALA A 243 5.28 -3.54 -7.11
C ALA A 243 5.82 -4.70 -6.23
N TRP A 244 6.91 -5.33 -6.66
CA TRP A 244 7.65 -6.33 -5.90
C TRP A 244 8.85 -5.72 -5.16
N GLY A 245 9.25 -6.32 -4.05
CA GLY A 245 10.35 -5.88 -3.19
C GLY A 245 9.89 -5.07 -1.97
N ASP A 246 10.80 -4.30 -1.36
CA ASP A 246 10.53 -3.61 -0.10
C ASP A 246 9.96 -2.21 -0.34
N ILE A 247 8.71 -1.97 0.08
CA ILE A 247 8.05 -0.68 -0.04
C ILE A 247 8.43 0.21 1.15
N ILE A 248 9.24 1.22 0.88
CA ILE A 248 9.76 2.17 1.86
C ILE A 248 8.87 3.42 1.90
N GLU A 249 8.35 3.73 3.09
CA GLU A 249 7.53 4.91 3.34
C GLU A 249 8.36 6.05 3.96
N GLY A 250 8.15 7.28 3.48
CA GLY A 250 8.80 8.50 4.00
C GLY A 250 10.07 8.93 3.25
N ASN A 251 10.71 9.99 3.75
CA ASN A 251 11.90 10.59 3.16
C ASN A 251 13.17 9.87 3.65
N THR A 252 13.38 8.63 3.21
CA THR A 252 14.59 7.86 3.50
C THR A 252 15.43 7.66 2.26
N SER A 253 16.74 7.58 2.43
CA SER A 253 17.68 7.20 1.37
C SER A 253 17.36 5.80 0.82
N ILE A 254 17.46 5.64 -0.51
CA ILE A 254 17.28 4.34 -1.15
C ILE A 254 18.52 3.48 -0.82
N PRO A 255 18.35 2.35 -0.12
CA PRO A 255 19.46 1.44 0.09
C PRO A 255 19.80 0.74 -1.24
N ASN A 256 21.10 0.61 -1.53
CA ASN A 256 21.66 -0.19 -2.63
C ASN A 256 21.09 0.10 -4.04
N LEU A 257 21.82 0.91 -4.81
CA LEU A 257 21.54 1.16 -6.22
C LEU A 257 22.29 0.17 -7.13
N SER A 258 21.67 -0.95 -7.46
CA SER A 258 22.21 -1.97 -8.37
C SER A 258 21.20 -2.33 -9.46
N PRO A 259 21.61 -2.53 -10.72
CA PRO A 259 20.69 -2.97 -11.78
C PRO A 259 19.87 -4.20 -11.34
N ARG A 260 18.55 -4.12 -11.50
CA ARG A 260 17.60 -5.21 -11.23
C ARG A 260 16.75 -5.47 -12.48
N PRO A 261 16.25 -6.70 -12.67
CA PRO A 261 15.19 -6.98 -13.63
C PRO A 261 13.97 -6.07 -13.38
N LEU A 262 13.15 -5.79 -14.40
CA LEU A 262 11.89 -5.07 -14.20
C LEU A 262 10.81 -6.00 -13.60
N LEU A 263 10.73 -7.22 -14.14
CA LEU A 263 9.83 -8.28 -13.69
C LEU A 263 10.48 -9.06 -12.53
N ALA A 264 9.65 -9.54 -11.60
CA ALA A 264 10.10 -10.33 -10.46
C ALA A 264 10.67 -11.69 -10.91
N GLU A 265 11.54 -12.28 -10.10
CA GLU A 265 12.09 -13.62 -10.36
C GLU A 265 11.22 -14.71 -9.74
N SER A 266 10.45 -14.38 -8.69
CA SER A 266 9.58 -15.32 -7.97
C SER A 266 8.41 -14.60 -7.29
N PRO A 267 7.29 -15.29 -7.01
CA PRO A 267 6.25 -14.76 -6.11
C PRO A 267 6.78 -14.33 -4.74
N ALA A 268 7.90 -14.91 -4.28
CA ALA A 268 8.56 -14.55 -3.03
C ALA A 268 8.93 -13.05 -2.96
N ASP A 269 9.19 -12.42 -4.11
CA ASP A 269 9.52 -11.00 -4.20
C ASP A 269 8.33 -10.11 -3.82
N PHE A 270 7.10 -10.65 -3.83
CA PHE A 270 5.87 -9.94 -3.46
C PHE A 270 5.45 -10.18 -1.99
N LYS A 271 6.32 -10.75 -1.14
CA LYS A 271 6.00 -11.07 0.27
C LYS A 271 5.44 -9.88 1.07
N ASN A 272 5.83 -8.66 0.70
CA ASN A 272 5.48 -7.41 1.37
C ASN A 272 4.42 -6.60 0.60
N SER A 273 3.82 -7.18 -0.44
CA SER A 273 2.90 -6.51 -1.37
C SER A 273 1.44 -6.93 -1.21
N GLY A 274 1.11 -7.69 -0.15
CA GLY A 274 -0.25 -8.19 0.11
C GLY A 274 -1.29 -7.10 0.41
N ASP A 275 -0.86 -5.89 0.75
CA ASP A 275 -1.72 -4.73 0.94
C ASP A 275 -1.70 -3.76 -0.26
N VAL A 276 -1.06 -4.12 -1.37
CA VAL A 276 -0.99 -3.27 -2.57
C VAL A 276 -2.30 -3.36 -3.34
N ILE A 277 -2.88 -2.21 -3.68
CA ILE A 277 -4.13 -2.08 -4.44
C ILE A 277 -3.96 -1.11 -5.60
N PRO A 278 -4.65 -1.33 -6.75
CA PRO A 278 -4.57 -0.43 -7.89
C PRO A 278 -5.21 0.93 -7.58
N ILE A 279 -4.79 1.94 -8.35
CA ILE A 279 -5.38 3.28 -8.34
C ILE A 279 -6.03 3.50 -9.70
N TRP A 280 -7.30 3.88 -9.68
CA TRP A 280 -7.99 4.31 -10.88
C TRP A 280 -7.67 5.78 -11.19
N ASN A 281 -7.19 6.06 -12.41
CA ASN A 281 -7.06 7.42 -12.92
C ASN A 281 -7.83 7.55 -14.26
N PRO A 282 -9.03 8.16 -14.27
CA PRO A 282 -9.88 8.23 -15.45
C PRO A 282 -9.31 9.12 -16.57
N ALA A 283 -8.33 9.97 -16.27
CA ALA A 283 -7.72 10.87 -17.25
C ALA A 283 -6.61 10.21 -18.09
N LEU A 284 -6.23 8.97 -17.77
CA LEU A 284 -5.16 8.26 -18.45
C LEU A 284 -5.67 6.91 -18.96
N GLU A 285 -5.60 6.70 -20.27
CA GLU A 285 -5.67 5.35 -20.84
C GLU A 285 -4.35 4.63 -20.53
N THR A 286 -4.26 4.03 -19.36
CA THR A 286 -3.04 3.36 -18.93
C THR A 286 -2.96 1.97 -19.50
N ARG A 287 -2.30 1.84 -20.64
CA ARG A 287 -1.95 0.54 -21.19
C ARG A 287 -0.49 0.20 -20.88
N ILE A 288 -0.29 -0.93 -20.21
CA ILE A 288 1.03 -1.55 -20.16
C ILE A 288 1.20 -2.28 -21.50
N ARG A 289 2.28 -2.00 -22.24
CA ARG A 289 2.56 -2.68 -23.52
C ARG A 289 3.81 -3.51 -23.40
N ILE A 290 3.74 -4.74 -23.89
CA ILE A 290 4.92 -5.59 -24.08
C ILE A 290 5.30 -5.56 -25.55
N GLU A 291 6.54 -5.17 -25.81
CA GLU A 291 7.16 -5.14 -27.13
C GLU A 291 8.41 -6.01 -27.11
N HIS A 292 8.97 -6.33 -28.29
CA HIS A 292 10.21 -7.10 -28.38
C HIS A 292 11.40 -6.41 -27.69
N SER A 293 11.36 -5.07 -27.59
CA SER A 293 12.37 -4.22 -26.96
C SER A 293 12.21 -4.08 -25.44
N GLY A 294 11.08 -4.50 -24.86
CA GLY A 294 10.83 -4.39 -23.42
C GLY A 294 9.37 -4.11 -23.07
N VAL A 295 9.18 -3.45 -21.92
CA VAL A 295 7.87 -3.06 -21.42
C VAL A 295 7.75 -1.54 -21.50
N THR A 296 6.68 -1.06 -22.10
CA THR A 296 6.32 0.35 -22.15
C THR A 296 5.19 0.61 -21.18
N ILE A 297 5.41 1.54 -20.25
CA ILE A 297 4.38 2.07 -19.35
C ILE A 297 4.31 3.57 -19.49
N ILE A 298 3.09 4.11 -19.48
CA ILE A 298 2.88 5.55 -19.39
C ILE A 298 2.89 5.91 -17.91
N THR A 299 3.90 6.68 -17.50
CA THR A 299 4.06 7.14 -16.12
C THR A 299 4.84 8.46 -16.08
N PRO A 300 4.54 9.36 -15.14
CA PRO A 300 5.40 10.48 -14.83
C PRO A 300 6.83 10.03 -14.55
N LEU A 301 7.81 10.70 -15.15
CA LEU A 301 9.22 10.46 -14.86
C LEU A 301 9.78 11.60 -14.02
N LEU A 302 10.06 11.31 -12.75
CA LEU A 302 10.45 12.31 -11.77
C LEU A 302 11.96 12.25 -11.54
N ARG A 303 12.64 13.39 -11.72
CA ARG A 303 14.09 13.50 -11.51
C ARG A 303 14.46 13.78 -10.05
N GLU A 304 13.51 14.27 -9.25
CA GLU A 304 13.73 14.65 -7.85
C GLU A 304 13.27 13.52 -6.92
N ILE A 305 14.21 13.00 -6.14
CA ILE A 305 13.88 12.26 -4.91
C ILE A 305 13.14 13.26 -3.99
N PRO A 306 12.11 12.86 -3.22
CA PRO A 306 11.24 13.75 -2.44
C PRO A 306 11.92 14.82 -1.55
N SER A 307 13.22 14.74 -1.30
CA SER A 307 13.99 15.74 -0.56
C SER A 307 15.02 16.45 -1.46
N LYS A 308 14.92 17.78 -1.53
CA LYS A 308 15.89 18.71 -2.17
C LYS A 308 17.31 18.66 -1.57
N TRP A 309 17.53 17.82 -0.55
CA TRP A 309 18.70 17.81 0.32
C TRP A 309 19.59 16.56 0.20
N ILE A 310 19.21 15.55 -0.59
CA ILE A 310 20.12 14.45 -0.96
C ILE A 310 21.10 15.01 -2.00
N ARG A 311 22.24 15.51 -1.52
CA ARG A 311 23.29 16.18 -2.31
C ARG A 311 24.19 15.22 -3.13
N GLU A 312 23.84 13.94 -3.25
CA GLU A 312 24.73 12.96 -3.90
C GLU A 312 24.20 12.47 -5.26
N HIS A 313 24.68 13.15 -6.31
CA HIS A 313 25.06 12.67 -7.64
C HIS A 313 24.55 11.29 -8.11
N SER A 314 23.26 11.11 -8.37
CA SER A 314 22.85 9.99 -9.21
C SER A 314 21.66 10.34 -10.10
N PHE A 315 21.77 10.02 -11.39
CA PHE A 315 20.71 10.13 -12.40
C PHE A 315 19.64 9.05 -12.17
N VAL A 316 19.10 8.99 -10.95
CA VAL A 316 18.00 8.10 -10.58
C VAL A 316 16.69 8.85 -10.80
N PHE A 317 15.76 8.19 -11.46
CA PHE A 317 14.42 8.67 -11.70
C PHE A 317 13.43 7.86 -10.87
N LEU A 318 12.36 8.50 -10.42
CA LEU A 318 11.21 7.81 -9.86
C LEU A 318 10.12 7.73 -10.92
N ALA A 319 9.61 6.53 -11.12
CA ALA A 319 8.46 6.25 -11.96
C ALA A 319 7.33 5.72 -11.07
N PRO A 320 6.43 6.60 -10.62
CA PRO A 320 5.19 6.22 -9.94
C PRO A 320 4.45 5.13 -10.72
N LEU A 321 3.82 4.22 -10.00
CA LEU A 321 2.92 3.21 -10.53
C LEU A 321 1.49 3.61 -10.17
N LEU A 322 0.48 3.11 -10.87
CA LEU A 322 -0.93 3.26 -10.52
C LEU A 322 -1.35 2.24 -9.47
N CYS A 323 -0.59 2.15 -8.38
CA CYS A 323 -0.88 1.27 -7.26
C CYS A 323 -0.30 1.85 -5.97
N ARG A 324 -0.90 1.49 -4.84
CA ARG A 324 -0.54 1.98 -3.50
C ARG A 324 -0.72 0.91 -2.46
N ARG A 325 -0.16 1.13 -1.27
CA ARG A 325 -0.58 0.38 -0.09
C ARG A 325 -2.01 0.77 0.31
N ARG A 326 -2.79 -0.19 0.77
CA ARG A 326 -4.18 -0.01 1.23
C ARG A 326 -4.24 1.00 2.37
N SER A 327 -3.31 0.89 3.32
CA SER A 327 -3.10 1.80 4.45
C SER A 327 -2.62 3.20 4.03
N ASN A 328 -1.91 3.31 2.91
CA ASN A 328 -1.36 4.56 2.41
C ASN A 328 -2.30 5.18 1.36
N LEU A 329 -3.24 5.99 1.81
CA LEU A 329 -4.27 6.61 0.96
C LEU A 329 -3.71 7.67 0.00
N PHE A 330 -2.50 8.15 0.25
CA PHE A 330 -2.02 9.43 -0.26
C PHE A 330 -0.82 9.33 -1.18
N ASN A 331 -0.05 8.26 -1.00
CA ASN A 331 1.10 8.00 -1.82
C ASN A 331 0.85 6.79 -2.70
N THR A 332 1.49 6.83 -3.85
CA THR A 332 1.57 5.75 -4.80
C THR A 332 2.95 5.12 -4.71
N ILE A 333 3.07 3.87 -5.11
CA ILE A 333 4.33 3.14 -5.15
C ILE A 333 5.11 3.62 -6.38
N ALA A 334 6.42 3.79 -6.28
CA ALA A 334 7.28 4.27 -7.36
C ALA A 334 8.50 3.36 -7.56
N LEU A 335 8.80 3.08 -8.83
CA LEU A 335 10.01 2.39 -9.25
C LEU A 335 11.20 3.35 -9.19
N CYS A 336 12.32 2.84 -8.71
CA CYS A 336 13.62 3.50 -8.85
C CYS A 336 14.26 3.08 -10.18
N LEU A 337 14.44 4.03 -11.09
CA LEU A 337 14.95 3.82 -12.44
C LEU A 337 16.26 4.56 -12.71
N ARG A 338 17.03 4.09 -13.67
CA ARG A 338 18.17 4.82 -14.24
C ARG A 338 18.14 4.72 -15.76
N SER A 339 18.55 5.79 -16.44
CA SER A 339 18.67 5.82 -17.91
C SER A 339 19.85 4.96 -18.37
N THR A 340 19.71 4.31 -19.53
CA THR A 340 20.81 3.59 -20.22
C THR A 340 21.84 4.53 -20.85
N MET A 341 21.47 5.79 -21.09
CA MET A 341 22.34 6.82 -21.68
C MET A 341 22.63 7.95 -20.68
N LEU A 342 23.86 8.48 -20.68
CA LEU A 342 24.22 9.69 -19.93
C LEU A 342 23.60 10.92 -20.62
N PRO A 343 22.91 11.81 -19.87
CA PRO A 343 22.43 13.08 -20.39
C PRO A 343 23.55 13.90 -21.03
N ASN A 344 23.51 14.07 -22.35
CA ASN A 344 24.43 14.97 -23.03
C ASN A 344 23.98 16.41 -22.75
N ARG A 345 24.73 17.17 -21.94
CA ARG A 345 24.33 18.52 -21.49
C ARG A 345 24.13 19.54 -22.64
N SER A 346 24.63 19.23 -23.85
CA SER A 346 24.71 20.12 -25.00
C SER A 346 23.59 19.95 -26.05
N LEU A 347 22.81 18.86 -26.01
CA LEU A 347 21.57 18.73 -26.78
C LEU A 347 20.45 18.48 -25.77
N GLY A 348 19.39 19.28 -25.81
CA GLY A 348 18.27 19.19 -24.85
C GLY A 348 17.86 17.74 -24.53
N LEU A 349 17.58 17.48 -23.25
CA LEU A 349 17.14 16.20 -22.71
C LEU A 349 15.82 15.77 -23.37
N ASN A 350 15.86 14.95 -24.42
CA ASN A 350 14.66 14.25 -24.89
C ASN A 350 14.50 12.95 -24.08
N LEU A 351 13.85 13.06 -22.92
CA LEU A 351 13.61 11.95 -21.98
C LEU A 351 12.66 10.88 -22.55
N GLU A 352 11.86 11.23 -23.55
CA GLU A 352 10.86 10.32 -24.15
C GLU A 352 11.49 9.24 -25.04
N ASN A 353 12.71 9.48 -25.54
CA ASN A 353 13.44 8.55 -26.41
C ASN A 353 14.53 7.74 -25.68
N MET A 354 14.53 7.74 -24.33
CA MET A 354 15.50 7.01 -23.52
C MET A 354 14.93 5.69 -23.00
N SER A 355 15.80 4.69 -22.85
CA SER A 355 15.44 3.44 -22.16
C SER A 355 15.85 3.52 -20.69
N TYR A 356 15.04 2.92 -19.83
CA TYR A 356 15.25 2.90 -18.39
C TYR A 356 15.32 1.48 -17.86
N TYR A 357 16.09 1.27 -16.80
CA TYR A 357 16.14 0.00 -16.07
C TYR A 357 15.95 0.23 -14.58
N ARG A 358 15.36 -0.77 -13.91
CA ARG A 358 15.16 -0.77 -12.45
C ARG A 358 16.51 -0.86 -11.75
N VAL A 359 16.72 -0.09 -10.69
CA VAL A 359 18.01 -0.02 -9.96
C VAL A 359 17.93 -0.38 -8.48
N SER A 360 16.79 -0.84 -7.99
CA SER A 360 16.66 -1.33 -6.62
C SER A 360 15.47 -2.28 -6.51
N ASP A 361 15.56 -3.25 -5.61
CA ASP A 361 14.41 -4.03 -5.13
C ASP A 361 13.54 -3.17 -4.20
N SER A 362 14.07 -2.10 -3.63
CA SER A 362 13.33 -1.14 -2.83
C SER A 362 12.46 -0.24 -3.72
N LEU A 363 11.20 -0.15 -3.34
CA LEU A 363 10.21 0.74 -3.93
C LEU A 363 10.03 1.94 -2.99
N LEU A 364 9.94 3.14 -3.55
CA LEU A 364 9.60 4.32 -2.77
C LEU A 364 8.10 4.59 -2.84
N THR A 365 7.63 5.41 -1.91
CA THR A 365 6.31 6.01 -2.02
C THR A 365 6.43 7.46 -2.49
N TYR A 366 5.52 7.88 -3.35
CA TYR A 366 5.49 9.23 -3.90
C TYR A 366 4.05 9.76 -3.90
N PRO A 367 3.82 11.06 -3.66
CA PRO A 367 2.56 11.74 -3.96
C PRO A 367 1.76 11.18 -5.15
N LYS A 368 0.49 10.78 -4.93
CA LYS A 368 -0.38 10.30 -6.03
C LYS A 368 -0.53 11.28 -7.18
N THR A 369 -0.40 12.55 -6.90
CA THR A 369 -0.44 13.64 -7.88
C THR A 369 0.78 13.79 -8.77
N ALA A 370 1.75 12.89 -8.67
CA ALA A 370 2.59 12.72 -9.84
C ALA A 370 1.73 12.45 -11.09
N TRP A 371 0.57 11.79 -10.93
CA TRP A 371 -0.33 11.38 -12.00
C TRP A 371 -1.30 12.45 -12.52
N THR A 372 -1.28 13.68 -11.99
CA THR A 372 -2.09 14.78 -12.53
C THR A 372 -1.32 15.52 -13.64
N PRO A 373 -1.93 15.77 -14.82
CA PRO A 373 -1.36 16.65 -15.84
C PRO A 373 -1.27 18.05 -15.24
N GLY A 374 -0.08 18.41 -14.74
CA GLY A 374 0.10 19.54 -13.84
C GLY A 374 0.22 19.08 -12.38
N LYS A 375 1.46 18.81 -11.98
CA LYS A 375 2.04 18.85 -10.62
C LYS A 375 1.11 18.70 -9.39
N LEU A 376 1.42 17.67 -8.58
CA LEU A 376 1.49 17.63 -7.09
C LEU A 376 0.21 17.58 -6.23
N CYS A 377 0.41 17.12 -4.96
CA CYS A 377 -0.35 16.43 -3.87
C CYS A 377 -0.02 14.93 -3.47
N SER A 378 0.87 14.75 -2.49
CA SER A 378 0.62 13.73 -1.45
C SER A 378 -0.36 14.36 -0.48
N ALA A 379 -1.19 13.50 0.12
CA ALA A 379 -2.09 13.84 1.22
C ALA A 379 -3.10 14.96 0.90
N PHE A 380 -4.12 14.61 0.13
CA PHE A 380 -5.25 15.51 -0.07
C PHE A 380 -6.05 15.66 1.23
N VAL A 381 -6.06 16.88 1.78
CA VAL A 381 -7.21 17.43 2.49
C VAL A 381 -8.00 18.23 1.44
N TYR A 382 -9.17 17.74 1.02
CA TYR A 382 -10.09 18.55 0.23
C TYR A 382 -10.90 19.46 1.18
N PHE A 383 -11.39 20.59 0.68
CA PHE A 383 -12.28 21.52 1.37
C PHE A 383 -13.53 21.66 0.49
N ASP A 384 -14.63 20.94 0.78
CA ASP A 384 -15.85 20.94 -0.05
C ASP A 384 -16.82 22.06 0.41
N ALA A 385 -17.17 22.94 -0.53
CA ALA A 385 -18.09 24.06 -0.35
C ALA A 385 -19.58 23.70 -0.59
N ALA A 386 -19.94 22.42 -0.68
CA ALA A 386 -21.29 22.01 -1.06
C ALA A 386 -22.28 21.77 0.09
N ARG A 387 -22.22 22.47 1.23
CA ARG A 387 -23.35 22.49 2.20
C ARG A 387 -23.50 23.82 2.95
N ARG A 388 -23.87 24.89 2.23
CA ARG A 388 -24.96 25.83 2.60
C ARG A 388 -25.04 26.92 1.54
N ARG A 389 -26.18 26.98 0.83
CA ARG A 389 -26.55 28.09 -0.04
C ARG A 389 -26.61 29.36 0.80
N HIS A 390 -25.65 30.27 0.65
CA HIS A 390 -25.90 31.71 0.68
C HIS A 390 -24.82 32.37 -0.19
N VAL A 391 -25.26 32.77 -1.38
CA VAL A 391 -24.51 33.57 -2.33
C VAL A 391 -24.33 34.97 -1.74
N VAL A 392 -23.09 35.44 -1.64
CA VAL A 392 -22.76 36.87 -1.60
C VAL A 392 -21.69 37.09 -2.67
N ASP A 393 -21.95 38.05 -3.55
CA ASP A 393 -21.18 38.31 -4.76
C ASP A 393 -19.71 38.68 -4.47
N GLY A 394 -18.77 38.01 -5.15
CA GLY A 394 -17.49 38.63 -5.53
C GLY A 394 -16.17 38.07 -4.98
N LEU A 395 -16.10 36.90 -4.33
CA LEU A 395 -14.83 36.32 -3.83
C LEU A 395 -14.69 34.82 -4.15
N ASP A 396 -13.48 34.42 -4.59
CA ASP A 396 -13.14 33.08 -5.09
C ASP A 396 -13.04 32.03 -3.97
N SER A 397 -13.89 31.01 -4.00
CA SER A 397 -14.12 30.00 -2.95
C SER A 397 -13.11 28.83 -2.92
N HIS A 398 -11.88 29.00 -3.41
CA HIS A 398 -11.07 27.85 -3.86
C HIS A 398 -9.66 27.71 -3.23
N SER A 399 -9.47 28.11 -1.97
CA SER A 399 -8.17 28.02 -1.28
C SER A 399 -8.15 26.93 -0.18
N GLY A 400 -7.08 26.11 -0.11
CA GLY A 400 -6.94 25.00 0.86
C GLY A 400 -5.49 24.73 1.28
N CYS A 401 -5.29 23.86 2.30
CA CYS A 401 -3.99 23.50 2.86
C CYS A 401 -3.84 21.99 3.10
N ALA A 402 -2.67 21.40 2.80
CA ALA A 402 -2.38 19.97 2.95
C ALA A 402 -1.00 19.71 3.57
N ILE A 403 -0.89 18.72 4.48
CA ILE A 403 0.40 18.28 5.05
C ILE A 403 0.99 17.20 4.14
N ARG A 404 2.01 17.59 3.38
CA ARG A 404 2.67 16.78 2.35
C ARG A 404 3.61 15.72 2.93
N THR A 405 4.34 16.06 4.01
CA THR A 405 5.33 15.19 4.65
C THR A 405 5.31 15.31 6.19
N LEU A 406 5.60 14.19 6.87
CA LEU A 406 5.78 14.10 8.33
C LEU A 406 7.06 13.33 8.68
N PRO A 407 7.63 13.57 9.87
CA PRO A 407 8.73 12.77 10.41
C PRO A 407 8.37 11.29 10.56
N LYS A 408 9.38 10.41 10.43
CA LYS A 408 9.20 8.96 10.53
C LYS A 408 8.61 8.57 11.90
N GLY A 409 7.54 7.78 11.88
CA GLY A 409 6.86 7.30 13.09
C GLY A 409 5.85 8.28 13.69
N TYR A 410 5.71 9.48 13.12
CA TYR A 410 4.66 10.43 13.50
C TYR A 410 3.44 10.32 12.59
N ARG A 411 2.25 10.54 13.16
CA ARG A 411 0.97 10.66 12.45
C ARG A 411 0.20 11.87 12.97
N THR A 412 -0.75 12.38 12.19
CA THR A 412 -1.65 13.43 12.68
C THR A 412 -2.72 12.83 13.58
N GLY A 413 -2.97 13.47 14.71
CA GLY A 413 -4.12 13.23 15.57
C GLY A 413 -5.19 14.31 15.37
N PRO A 414 -6.02 14.59 16.40
CA PRO A 414 -7.09 15.58 16.31
C PRO A 414 -6.59 16.96 15.90
N VAL A 415 -7.44 17.67 15.17
CA VAL A 415 -7.17 19.02 14.66
C VAL A 415 -8.13 20.01 15.33
N TYR A 416 -7.61 21.18 15.69
CA TYR A 416 -8.39 22.26 16.27
C TYR A 416 -8.07 23.62 15.65
N SER A 417 -9.12 24.42 15.52
CA SER A 417 -9.09 25.85 15.25
C SER A 417 -10.39 26.40 15.80
N GLN A 418 -10.33 27.62 16.32
CA GLN A 418 -11.50 28.28 16.88
C GLN A 418 -12.62 28.50 15.85
N ALA A 419 -12.30 28.50 14.55
CA ALA A 419 -13.27 28.66 13.47
C ALA A 419 -14.15 27.42 13.26
N TRP A 420 -13.61 26.21 13.47
CA TRP A 420 -14.25 24.94 13.12
C TRP A 420 -14.46 23.98 14.31
N GLY A 421 -13.94 24.30 15.51
CA GLY A 421 -13.96 23.40 16.67
C GLY A 421 -12.91 22.29 16.62
N ARG A 422 -13.02 21.31 17.52
CA ARG A 422 -12.14 20.13 17.55
C ARG A 422 -12.72 19.04 16.66
N VAL A 423 -11.86 18.40 15.89
CA VAL A 423 -12.22 17.32 14.98
C VAL A 423 -11.29 16.13 15.20
N GLU A 424 -11.90 15.00 15.53
CA GLU A 424 -11.24 13.75 15.96
C GLU A 424 -10.80 12.85 14.79
N GLU A 425 -11.44 12.95 13.63
CA GLU A 425 -11.17 12.13 12.45
C GLU A 425 -10.66 12.98 11.28
N MET A 426 -9.92 12.38 10.34
CA MET A 426 -9.51 13.04 9.09
C MET A 426 -10.74 13.42 8.26
N ALA A 427 -11.28 14.61 8.49
CA ALA A 427 -12.38 15.18 7.73
C ALA A 427 -11.93 16.39 6.90
N VAL A 428 -12.61 16.56 5.77
CA VAL A 428 -12.60 17.73 4.88
C VAL A 428 -13.17 18.93 5.65
N PHE A 429 -12.49 20.06 5.63
CA PHE A 429 -12.92 21.25 6.35
C PHE A 429 -13.31 22.39 5.39
N PRO A 430 -14.06 23.43 5.79
CA PRO A 430 -14.36 24.57 4.93
C PRO A 430 -13.45 25.78 5.20
N LEU A 431 -12.89 26.38 4.15
CA LEU A 431 -12.35 27.75 4.20
C LEU A 431 -13.49 28.72 3.83
N THR A 432 -14.46 28.90 4.73
CA THR A 432 -15.66 29.73 4.45
C THR A 432 -15.51 31.18 4.90
N ASP A 433 -16.35 32.05 4.32
CA ASP A 433 -16.44 33.52 4.40
C ASP A 433 -16.30 34.19 5.78
N ARG A 434 -16.31 33.43 6.88
CA ARG A 434 -16.01 33.97 8.21
C ARG A 434 -14.53 34.12 8.50
N LEU A 435 -13.64 33.42 7.79
CA LEU A 435 -12.19 33.67 7.82
C LEU A 435 -11.83 35.00 7.13
N VAL A 436 -12.64 35.42 6.16
CA VAL A 436 -12.51 36.71 5.44
C VAL A 436 -13.04 37.89 6.28
N GLN A 437 -13.96 37.63 7.21
CA GLN A 437 -14.50 38.66 8.12
C GLN A 437 -13.68 38.86 9.41
N SER A 438 -12.77 37.95 9.74
CA SER A 438 -11.83 38.10 10.86
C SER A 438 -10.58 38.86 10.39
N TYR A 439 -10.62 40.17 10.58
CA TYR A 439 -9.48 41.07 10.44
C TYR A 439 -8.19 40.47 11.03
N GLY A 440 -7.20 40.21 10.16
CA GLY A 440 -5.83 40.63 10.40
C GLY A 440 -5.03 40.03 11.56
N LEU A 441 -5.42 38.91 12.18
CA LEU A 441 -4.65 37.98 13.06
C LEU A 441 -5.63 36.92 13.62
N THR A 442 -5.16 35.80 14.19
CA THR A 442 -5.72 35.12 15.41
C THR A 442 -6.33 33.70 15.42
N CYS A 443 -6.61 32.98 14.33
CA CYS A 443 -7.09 31.58 14.47
C CYS A 443 -6.03 30.55 14.03
N PRO A 444 -5.11 30.13 14.92
CA PRO A 444 -4.14 29.10 14.60
C PRO A 444 -4.86 27.77 14.34
N ILE A 445 -4.40 27.06 13.32
CA ILE A 445 -4.73 25.66 13.12
C ILE A 445 -3.70 24.85 13.90
N VAL A 446 -4.16 24.10 14.89
CA VAL A 446 -3.32 23.26 15.74
C VAL A 446 -3.64 21.80 15.43
N VAL A 447 -2.64 21.09 14.91
CA VAL A 447 -2.73 19.69 14.52
C VAL A 447 -1.94 18.87 15.53
N ARG A 448 -2.58 17.97 16.27
CA ARG A 448 -1.86 17.07 17.17
C ARG A 448 -0.92 16.17 16.36
N LEU A 449 0.31 16.00 16.82
CA LEU A 449 1.25 15.03 16.27
C LEU A 449 1.43 13.90 17.27
N GLU A 450 1.08 12.68 16.85
CA GLU A 450 1.23 11.46 17.64
C GLU A 450 2.48 10.72 17.17
N GLY A 451 3.45 10.50 18.06
CA GLY A 451 4.72 9.89 17.71
C GLY A 451 5.30 8.95 18.77
N PRO A 452 6.48 8.36 18.50
CA PRO A 452 7.11 7.38 19.38
C PRO A 452 7.66 8.07 20.64
N GLY A 453 7.24 7.62 21.83
CA GLY A 453 7.72 8.15 23.12
C GLY A 453 6.68 8.90 23.96
N GLY A 454 5.41 8.95 23.55
CA GLY A 454 4.30 9.45 24.37
C GLY A 454 4.27 10.97 24.61
N GLY A 455 5.25 11.72 24.08
CA GLY A 455 5.23 13.18 24.09
C GLY A 455 4.09 13.72 23.25
N ALA A 456 3.26 14.59 23.83
CA ALA A 456 2.18 15.26 23.11
C ALA A 456 2.78 16.47 22.37
N LEU A 457 2.97 16.35 21.05
CA LEU A 457 3.39 17.46 20.20
C LEU A 457 2.20 18.01 19.41
N ALA A 458 2.31 19.26 18.98
CA ALA A 458 1.35 19.87 18.07
C ALA A 458 2.06 20.69 16.99
N LEU A 459 1.62 20.52 15.75
CA LEU A 459 1.95 21.40 14.62
C LEU A 459 1.02 22.60 14.66
N VAL A 460 1.61 23.80 14.76
CA VAL A 460 0.92 25.07 14.72
C VAL A 460 1.09 25.67 13.33
N LEU A 461 -0.03 25.98 12.69
CA LEU A 461 -0.13 26.64 11.39
C LEU A 461 -0.89 27.97 11.57
N GLN A 462 -0.20 29.08 11.34
CA GLN A 462 -0.76 30.41 11.56
C GLN A 462 -0.61 31.34 10.34
N TYR A 463 -1.75 31.86 9.89
CA TYR A 463 -1.85 32.83 8.81
C TYR A 463 -1.61 34.25 9.30
N GLN A 464 -0.98 35.06 8.46
CA GLN A 464 -1.05 36.50 8.62
C GLN A 464 -0.90 37.24 7.28
N HIS A 465 -1.65 38.32 7.14
CA HIS A 465 -1.52 39.19 5.99
C HIS A 465 -0.13 39.85 5.95
N GLN A 466 0.40 40.09 4.76
CA GLN A 466 1.64 40.86 4.62
C GLN A 466 1.39 42.29 5.13
N SER A 467 2.20 42.78 6.06
CA SER A 467 2.11 44.20 6.44
C SER A 467 2.58 45.06 5.26
N LEU A 468 1.72 45.97 4.83
CA LEU A 468 2.04 47.13 4.00
C LEU A 468 2.41 48.30 4.93
N GLU A 469 2.54 49.52 4.39
CA GLU A 469 2.97 50.71 5.14
C GLU A 469 2.06 51.07 6.34
N SER A 470 2.54 51.93 7.25
CA SER A 470 1.73 52.42 8.37
C SER A 470 0.56 53.29 7.88
N ASP A 471 -0.57 53.25 8.59
CA ASP A 471 -1.53 54.36 8.51
C ASP A 471 -0.93 55.63 9.16
N GLU A 472 -1.61 56.78 9.00
CA GLU A 472 -1.17 58.07 9.56
C GLU A 472 -1.01 58.06 11.10
N GLN A 473 -1.47 57.01 11.79
CA GLN A 473 -1.33 56.81 13.23
C GLN A 473 -0.26 55.77 13.62
N GLY A 474 0.53 55.27 12.66
CA GLY A 474 1.62 54.33 12.93
C GLY A 474 1.20 52.86 13.05
N ARG A 475 -0.05 52.51 12.76
CA ARG A 475 -0.53 51.12 12.81
C ARG A 475 -0.20 50.39 11.51
N ALA A 476 0.17 49.11 11.60
CA ALA A 476 0.42 48.28 10.42
C ALA A 476 -0.85 48.15 9.57
N ARG A 477 -0.81 48.61 8.31
CA ARG A 477 -1.79 48.19 7.31
C ARG A 477 -1.39 46.83 6.79
N PHE A 478 -2.36 46.01 6.47
CA PHE A 478 -2.16 44.65 6.00
C PHE A 478 -2.71 44.50 4.59
N SER A 479 -1.98 43.82 3.71
CA SER A 479 -2.42 43.44 2.37
C SER A 479 -3.65 42.55 2.47
N GLN A 480 -4.58 42.63 1.52
CA GLN A 480 -5.69 41.68 1.44
C GLN A 480 -5.22 40.27 1.01
N THR A 481 -3.99 40.15 0.51
CA THR A 481 -3.37 38.87 0.15
C THR A 481 -2.89 38.14 1.41
N LEU A 482 -3.31 36.88 1.57
CA LEU A 482 -2.90 35.99 2.66
C LEU A 482 -1.44 35.55 2.48
N TYR A 483 -0.65 35.62 3.55
CA TYR A 483 0.71 35.08 3.61
C TYR A 483 0.88 34.17 4.84
N TRP A 484 1.86 33.28 4.78
CA TRP A 484 2.24 32.44 5.92
C TRP A 484 3.28 33.16 6.77
N MET A 485 3.11 33.10 8.08
CA MET A 485 4.01 33.81 8.99
C MET A 485 4.69 32.91 10.01
N LEU A 486 3.99 31.96 10.63
CA LEU A 486 4.58 31.10 11.66
C LEU A 486 4.06 29.67 11.57
N ASN A 487 4.98 28.75 11.26
CA ASN A 487 4.72 27.33 11.22
C ASN A 487 5.77 26.62 12.08
N ARG A 488 5.33 25.95 13.14
CA ARG A 488 6.25 25.35 14.12
C ARG A 488 5.65 24.13 14.80
N VAL A 489 6.50 23.28 15.35
CA VAL A 489 6.08 22.19 16.22
C VAL A 489 6.32 22.61 17.67
N VAL A 490 5.32 22.44 18.53
CA VAL A 490 5.36 22.78 19.96
C VAL A 490 5.06 21.57 20.83
N ALA A 491 5.50 21.58 22.08
CA ALA A 491 4.95 20.68 23.09
C ALA A 491 3.53 21.11 23.48
N VAL A 492 2.67 20.13 23.65
CA VAL A 492 1.40 20.28 24.36
C VAL A 492 1.71 20.11 25.84
N PRO A 493 1.50 21.13 26.69
CA PRO A 493 1.82 21.04 28.11
C PRO A 493 1.04 19.89 28.80
N PRO A 494 1.61 19.23 29.82
CA PRO A 494 0.91 18.17 30.54
C PRO A 494 -0.44 18.64 31.09
N GLY A 495 -1.50 17.87 30.82
CA GLY A 495 -2.87 18.20 31.22
C GLY A 495 -3.56 19.26 30.37
N SER A 496 -2.89 19.83 29.36
CA SER A 496 -3.47 20.77 28.40
C SER A 496 -3.98 20.04 27.15
N THR A 497 -4.99 20.64 26.52
CA THR A 497 -5.59 20.18 25.27
C THR A 497 -5.01 20.94 24.07
N ILE A 498 -5.31 20.50 22.84
CA ILE A 498 -4.87 21.25 21.63
C ILE A 498 -5.63 22.57 21.47
N GLU A 499 -6.79 22.67 22.12
CA GLU A 499 -7.62 23.86 22.25
C GLU A 499 -6.92 24.92 23.12
N ASP A 500 -6.33 24.50 24.24
CA ASP A 500 -5.54 25.36 25.11
C ASP A 500 -4.30 25.87 24.38
N VAL A 501 -3.64 25.02 23.60
CA VAL A 501 -2.50 25.41 22.75
C VAL A 501 -2.92 26.46 21.73
N ALA A 502 -4.05 26.27 21.05
CA ALA A 502 -4.58 27.28 20.12
C ALA A 502 -4.92 28.60 20.81
N ALA A 503 -5.50 28.57 22.01
CA ALA A 503 -5.81 29.77 22.78
C ALA A 503 -4.54 30.55 23.16
N VAL A 504 -3.47 29.84 23.55
CA VAL A 504 -2.16 30.44 23.86
C VAL A 504 -1.55 31.08 22.61
N VAL A 505 -1.48 30.36 21.48
CA VAL A 505 -0.93 30.89 20.22
C VAL A 505 -1.71 32.11 19.73
N ARG A 506 -3.03 32.11 19.92
CA ARG A 506 -3.89 33.26 19.62
C ARG A 506 -3.52 34.46 20.47
N ALA A 507 -3.50 34.31 21.79
CA ALA A 507 -3.18 35.39 22.72
C ALA A 507 -1.78 35.96 22.46
N GLU A 508 -0.78 35.11 22.18
CA GLU A 508 0.56 35.55 21.79
C GLU A 508 0.51 36.48 20.57
N SER A 509 -0.27 36.13 19.55
CA SER A 509 -0.34 36.88 18.30
C SER A 509 -1.06 38.23 18.44
N GLU A 510 -2.02 38.34 19.37
CA GLU A 510 -2.71 39.60 19.71
C GLU A 510 -1.79 40.57 20.47
N GLU A 511 -0.79 40.05 21.19
CA GLU A 511 0.19 40.83 21.96
C GLU A 511 1.41 41.28 21.12
N TRP A 512 1.53 40.84 19.85
CA TRP A 512 2.70 41.15 19.04
C TRP A 512 2.75 42.61 18.54
N PRO A 513 3.89 43.31 18.73
CA PRO A 513 4.08 44.63 18.15
C PRO A 513 4.03 44.60 16.61
N ALA A 514 3.49 45.65 16.02
CA ALA A 514 3.39 45.83 14.56
C ALA A 514 4.74 45.67 13.83
N ASP A 515 5.84 46.13 14.43
CA ASP A 515 7.18 46.03 13.85
C ASP A 515 7.74 44.60 13.88
N TYR A 516 7.43 43.84 14.92
CA TYR A 516 7.80 42.43 15.00
C TYR A 516 7.05 41.63 13.93
N VAL A 517 5.74 41.84 13.83
CA VAL A 517 4.88 41.28 12.79
C VAL A 517 5.42 41.57 11.36
N ARG A 518 5.87 42.80 11.09
CA ARG A 518 6.49 43.18 9.80
C ARG A 518 7.76 42.40 9.51
N GLN A 519 8.58 42.19 10.54
CA GLN A 519 9.84 41.48 10.42
C GLN A 519 9.60 40.00 10.04
N ILE A 520 8.64 39.35 10.68
CA ILE A 520 8.34 37.93 10.42
C ILE A 520 7.43 37.70 9.18
N SER A 521 6.67 38.70 8.71
CA SER A 521 5.94 38.64 7.41
C SER A 521 6.83 38.84 6.18
N GLY A 522 8.09 39.26 6.36
CA GLY A 522 8.97 39.60 5.23
C GLY A 522 8.57 40.88 4.50
N ALA A 523 7.90 41.83 5.17
CA ALA A 523 7.48 43.12 4.60
C ALA A 523 8.66 44.04 4.18
N LYS A 524 9.90 43.65 4.48
CA LYS A 524 11.12 44.33 4.04
C LYS A 524 12.17 43.30 3.61
N ARG A 525 12.30 43.04 2.30
CA ARG A 525 13.61 42.73 1.73
C ARG A 525 14.46 44.00 1.84
N TYR A 526 15.00 44.27 3.03
CA TYR A 526 15.90 45.41 3.23
C TYR A 526 17.32 44.99 2.88
N ASN A 527 17.85 45.66 1.86
CA ASN A 527 19.24 45.65 1.42
C ASN A 527 20.15 46.52 2.32
N ASP A 528 19.94 46.53 3.64
CA ASP A 528 20.92 47.17 4.54
C ASP A 528 21.57 46.11 5.45
N ALA A 529 22.81 45.82 5.09
CA ALA A 529 23.77 45.16 5.95
C ALA A 529 24.04 46.06 7.18
N GLY A 530 23.37 45.77 8.28
CA GLY A 530 23.75 46.29 9.59
C GLY A 530 22.59 46.85 10.40
N SER A 531 21.77 45.99 11.00
CA SER A 531 21.32 46.16 12.39
C SER A 531 20.55 44.92 12.85
N LEU A 532 20.98 44.39 14.00
CA LEU A 532 20.31 43.41 14.86
C LEU A 532 20.27 41.95 14.38
N LEU A 533 21.26 41.20 14.85
CA LEU A 533 21.09 39.82 15.32
C LEU A 533 19.86 39.77 16.25
N LEU A 534 18.68 39.50 15.70
CA LEU A 534 17.47 39.30 16.49
C LEU A 534 17.15 37.81 16.54
N ALA A 535 16.97 37.35 17.77
CA ALA A 535 16.72 36.00 18.19
C ALA A 535 15.62 35.28 17.39
N ASP A 536 15.62 33.96 17.52
CA ASP A 536 14.58 33.04 17.04
C ASP A 536 13.20 33.73 16.93
N PRO A 537 12.54 33.71 15.75
CA PRO A 537 11.18 34.23 15.56
C PRO A 537 10.17 33.72 16.59
N PHE A 538 10.48 32.65 17.34
CA PHE A 538 9.63 32.08 18.37
C PHE A 538 10.05 32.44 19.81
N ALA A 539 11.03 33.31 20.01
CA ALA A 539 11.53 33.68 21.34
C ALA A 539 10.48 34.36 22.26
N ARG A 540 9.36 34.84 21.70
CA ARG A 540 8.21 35.38 22.45
C ARG A 540 7.09 34.35 22.69
N SER A 541 7.23 33.13 22.19
CA SER A 541 6.27 32.03 22.40
C SER A 541 6.35 31.58 23.86
N ARG A 542 5.20 31.52 24.54
CA ARG A 542 5.04 30.89 25.86
C ARG A 542 5.01 29.36 25.74
N LEU A 543 4.88 28.82 24.52
CA LEU A 543 4.98 27.39 24.22
C LEU A 543 6.41 26.99 23.85
N GLU A 544 6.87 25.85 24.40
CA GLU A 544 8.14 25.24 24.05
C GLU A 544 8.14 24.78 22.58
N THR A 545 8.98 25.40 21.76
CA THR A 545 9.09 25.14 20.32
C THR A 545 10.22 24.16 20.03
N PHE A 546 9.93 23.12 19.26
CA PHE A 546 10.89 22.10 18.88
C PHE A 546 11.61 22.48 17.60
N VAL A 547 12.77 23.12 17.75
CA VAL A 547 13.64 23.54 16.62
C VAL A 547 14.22 22.36 15.83
N ARG A 548 14.12 21.14 16.37
CA ARG A 548 14.44 19.88 15.66
C ARG A 548 13.54 19.67 14.43
N PHE A 549 12.31 20.15 14.48
CA PHE A 549 11.37 20.04 13.37
C PHE A 549 11.35 21.36 12.57
N ARG A 550 11.56 21.26 11.26
CA ARG A 550 11.39 22.39 10.35
C ARG A 550 10.05 22.27 9.64
N VAL A 551 9.25 23.34 9.68
CA VAL A 551 7.99 23.40 8.93
C VAL A 551 8.12 24.33 7.73
N GLY A 552 8.09 23.76 6.53
CA GLY A 552 8.09 24.50 5.27
C GLY A 552 6.67 24.64 4.73
N VAL A 553 6.35 25.78 4.14
CA VAL A 553 5.09 25.95 3.39
C VAL A 553 5.37 26.46 1.99
N SER A 554 4.76 25.80 1.01
CA SER A 554 4.83 26.17 -0.39
C SER A 554 3.44 26.31 -0.98
N GLN A 555 3.31 27.08 -2.06
CA GLN A 555 2.04 27.25 -2.77
C GLN A 555 2.17 26.66 -4.16
N GLU A 556 1.14 25.93 -4.58
CA GLU A 556 1.05 25.36 -5.91
C GLU A 556 -0.25 25.78 -6.59
N ALA A 557 -0.16 26.06 -7.89
CA ALA A 557 -1.29 26.46 -8.70
C ALA A 557 -2.06 25.21 -9.14
N VAL A 558 -3.35 25.15 -8.80
CA VAL A 558 -4.26 24.06 -9.16
C VAL A 558 -5.38 24.63 -10.04
N ALA A 559 -6.03 23.77 -10.85
CA ALA A 559 -7.00 24.18 -11.88
C ALA A 559 -8.16 25.08 -11.39
N HIS A 560 -8.43 25.10 -10.08
CA HIS A 560 -9.50 25.91 -9.49
C HIS A 560 -9.02 26.92 -8.44
N GLY A 561 -7.72 27.04 -8.13
CA GLY A 561 -7.23 27.96 -7.09
C GLY A 561 -5.80 27.65 -6.62
N GLY A 562 -5.36 28.29 -5.52
CA GLY A 562 -4.05 28.02 -4.91
C GLY A 562 -4.14 27.00 -3.78
N LEU A 563 -3.34 25.93 -3.83
CA LEU A 563 -3.20 24.96 -2.75
C LEU A 563 -1.89 25.20 -1.99
N LEU A 564 -1.97 25.20 -0.66
CA LEU A 564 -0.83 25.38 0.23
C LEU A 564 -0.37 24.00 0.73
N LEU A 565 0.93 23.69 0.57
CA LEU A 565 1.54 22.43 0.96
C LEU A 565 2.51 22.65 2.13
N VAL A 566 2.31 21.90 3.20
CA VAL A 566 3.09 21.94 4.44
C VAL A 566 3.99 20.71 4.53
N ASP A 567 5.29 20.92 4.69
CA ASP A 567 6.27 19.86 4.97
C ASP A 567 6.79 19.97 6.39
N VAL A 568 6.82 18.86 7.12
CA VAL A 568 7.44 18.79 8.45
C VAL A 568 8.65 17.85 8.39
N GLU A 569 9.85 18.42 8.43
CA GLU A 569 11.12 17.70 8.35
C GLU A 569 11.75 17.53 9.75
N ASP A 570 12.34 16.36 10.02
CA ASP A 570 13.20 16.12 11.19
C ASP A 570 14.66 16.37 10.80
N LEU A 571 15.35 17.29 11.48
CA LEU A 571 16.67 17.78 11.09
C LEU A 571 17.87 16.91 11.56
N GLU A 572 17.64 15.71 12.10
CA GLU A 572 18.64 14.74 12.63
C GLU A 572 19.70 15.34 13.59
N GLY A 573 19.58 15.02 14.89
CA GLY A 573 20.49 15.43 15.96
C GLY A 573 19.89 15.16 17.36
N GLY A 574 20.67 15.30 18.43
CA GLY A 574 20.14 15.23 19.80
C GLY A 574 19.07 16.32 20.03
N ASN A 575 18.04 16.02 20.84
CA ASN A 575 17.02 17.00 21.20
C ASN A 575 17.69 18.24 21.83
N VAL A 576 17.73 19.35 21.10
CA VAL A 576 18.08 20.64 21.69
C VAL A 576 16.77 21.36 21.97
N SER A 577 16.14 21.05 23.10
CA SER A 577 15.24 22.03 23.73
C SER A 577 16.14 23.20 24.14
N LEU A 578 16.11 24.28 23.37
CA LEU A 578 16.74 25.53 23.76
C LEU A 578 15.79 26.22 24.73
N GLU A 579 15.93 25.95 26.03
CA GLU A 579 15.33 26.84 27.03
C GLU A 579 16.08 28.17 26.99
N VAL A 580 15.42 29.22 26.51
CA VAL A 580 15.92 30.59 26.63
C VAL A 580 15.60 31.08 28.04
N HIS A 581 16.55 30.94 28.97
CA HIS A 581 16.51 31.77 30.18
C HIS A 581 16.74 33.24 29.80
N HIS A 582 16.08 34.15 30.52
CA HIS A 582 16.01 35.62 30.32
C HIS A 582 17.36 36.38 30.41
N GLY A 583 18.48 35.79 29.97
CA GLY A 583 19.82 36.38 29.96
C GLY A 583 20.65 36.15 28.69
N GLY A 584 20.10 35.52 27.64
CA GLY A 584 20.78 35.43 26.33
C GLY A 584 21.96 34.46 26.23
N SER A 585 22.16 33.55 27.18
CA SER A 585 23.11 32.44 27.07
C SER A 585 22.39 31.12 26.76
N PHE A 586 22.83 30.43 25.71
CA PHE A 586 22.32 29.12 25.30
C PHE A 586 23.04 27.99 26.06
N ILE A 587 22.29 27.14 26.77
CA ILE A 587 22.81 25.89 27.34
C ILE A 587 21.98 24.72 26.80
N PRO A 588 22.60 23.70 26.17
CA PRO A 588 21.88 22.51 25.71
C PRO A 588 21.36 21.71 26.91
N VAL A 589 20.05 21.47 26.96
CA VAL A 589 19.45 20.57 27.97
C VAL A 589 19.64 19.13 27.52
N ILE A 590 20.72 18.50 27.98
CA ILE A 590 20.82 17.03 27.97
C ILE A 590 19.94 16.57 29.14
N ARG A 591 18.74 16.04 28.87
CA ARG A 591 17.97 15.36 29.93
C ARG A 591 18.78 14.15 30.40
N PRO A 592 19.06 13.99 31.71
CA PRO A 592 19.56 12.73 32.22
C PRO A 592 18.53 11.65 31.91
N THR A 593 18.98 10.54 31.36
CA THR A 593 18.26 9.27 31.44
C THR A 593 18.09 8.94 32.91
N ASN A 594 16.90 9.15 33.47
CA ASN A 594 16.58 8.66 34.80
C ASN A 594 16.10 7.22 34.68
N GLU A 595 16.99 6.33 35.14
CA GLU A 595 16.92 4.89 35.47
C GLU A 595 16.68 3.88 34.34
#